data_AF-A0A955K6N2-F1
#
_entry.id   AF-A0A955K6N2-F1
#
_cell.length_a   1.000
_cell.length_b   1.000
_cell.length_c   1.000
_cell.angle_alpha   90.00
_cell.angle_beta   90.00
_cell.angle_gamma   90.00
#
_symmetry.space_group_name_H-M   'P 1'
#
loop_
_entity.id
_entity.type
_entity.pdbx_description
1 polymer ?
#
loop_
_entity_poly.entity_id
_entity_poly.type
_entity_poly.pdbx_seq_one_letter_code
_entity_poly.pdbx_strand_id
1 'polypeptide(L)'
;MFNSNGEILIQKRSHKVKMPNKWDQSAGGHVDEGEGYEAAGKRELLEEMGIETDNISFITKFYTEKRDSDGVTRRFNSLFALHGYDGKITVDNDEVSGYKWISPEKLARWMSERPEDFTAGFLKTYDEYSNLKS
;
A
#
# COMPACT_ATOMS: atom_id res chain seq x y z
N MET A 1 -0.92 -4.41 5.26
CA MET A 1 -0.46 -5.29 6.36
C MET A 1 -1.21 -4.97 7.64
N PHE A 2 -1.39 -5.97 8.50
CA PHE A 2 -2.04 -5.86 9.80
C PHE A 2 -1.15 -6.44 10.90
N ASN A 3 -1.06 -5.75 12.04
CA ASN A 3 -0.43 -6.28 13.26
C ASN A 3 -1.43 -7.14 14.06
N SER A 4 -1.02 -7.72 15.19
CA SER A 4 -1.91 -8.54 16.03
C SER A 4 -3.04 -7.74 16.70
N ASN A 5 -2.88 -6.42 16.82
CA ASN A 5 -3.91 -5.51 17.32
C ASN A 5 -4.96 -5.13 16.24
N GLY A 6 -4.81 -5.63 15.01
CA GLY A 6 -5.69 -5.29 13.89
C GLY A 6 -5.45 -3.90 13.29
N GLU A 7 -4.36 -3.23 13.66
CA GLU A 7 -3.96 -1.95 13.07
C GLU A 7 -3.32 -2.17 11.70
N ILE A 8 -3.50 -1.20 10.80
CA ILE A 8 -2.94 -1.20 9.45
C ILE A 8 -1.60 -0.46 9.46
N LEU A 9 -0.60 -1.03 8.81
CA LEU A 9 0.65 -0.33 8.51
C LEU A 9 0.45 0.58 7.30
N ILE A 10 0.71 1.87 7.45
CA ILE A 10 0.81 2.82 6.34
C ILE A 10 2.22 3.37 6.25
N GLN A 11 2.67 3.66 5.03
CA GLN A 11 4.00 4.20 4.79
C GLN A 11 3.95 5.67 4.42
N LYS A 12 5.00 6.42 4.75
CA LYS A 12 5.18 7.81 4.32
C LYS A 12 6.24 7.87 3.23
N ARG A 13 5.81 8.25 2.03
CA ARG A 13 6.66 8.37 0.85
C ARG A 13 7.79 9.38 1.09
N SER A 14 8.99 9.03 0.66
CA SER A 14 10.17 9.89 0.78
C SER A 14 10.09 11.13 -0.14
N HIS A 15 11.03 12.04 0.02
CA HIS A 15 11.17 13.20 -0.86
C HIS A 15 11.80 12.86 -2.23
N LYS A 16 12.35 11.66 -2.40
CA LYS A 16 13.06 11.22 -3.61
C LYS A 16 12.15 10.56 -4.65
N VAL A 17 10.92 10.23 -4.27
CA VAL A 17 9.93 9.56 -5.13
C VAL A 17 8.79 10.50 -5.54
N LYS A 18 8.00 10.09 -6.53
CA LYS A 18 6.78 10.79 -6.92
C LYS A 18 5.83 10.91 -5.72
N MET A 19 5.04 11.99 -5.69
CA MET A 19 4.08 12.26 -4.61
C MET A 19 4.73 12.29 -3.22
N PRO A 20 5.79 13.11 -3.03
CA PRO A 20 6.59 13.07 -1.81
C PRO A 20 5.78 13.48 -0.57
N ASN A 21 6.17 12.94 0.59
CA ASN A 21 5.57 13.20 1.91
C ASN A 21 4.11 12.77 2.10
N LYS A 22 3.48 12.15 1.10
CA LYS A 22 2.13 11.56 1.23
C LYS A 22 2.19 10.19 1.89
N TRP A 23 1.08 9.81 2.51
CA TRP A 23 0.86 8.48 3.05
C TRP A 23 0.34 7.52 1.98
N ASP A 24 0.79 6.28 2.02
CA ASP A 24 0.47 5.21 1.08
C ASP A 24 0.22 3.87 1.80
N GLN A 25 -0.22 2.87 1.05
CA GLN A 25 -0.35 1.49 1.52
C GLN A 25 0.98 0.92 2.01
N SER A 26 0.93 -0.18 2.77
CA SER A 26 2.10 -0.74 3.46
C SER A 26 3.30 -1.00 2.55
N ALA A 27 3.08 -1.55 1.36
CA ALA A 27 4.09 -1.64 0.32
C ALA A 27 3.41 -1.78 -1.05
N GLY A 28 4.09 -1.43 -2.13
CA GLY A 28 3.68 -1.89 -3.46
C GLY A 28 4.25 -1.13 -4.64
N GLY A 29 4.50 -1.87 -5.72
CA GLY A 29 5.06 -1.36 -6.96
C GLY A 29 4.51 -2.07 -8.20
N HIS A 30 5.35 -2.14 -9.24
CA HIS A 30 4.97 -2.75 -10.51
C HIS A 30 5.36 -4.23 -10.55
N VAL A 31 4.65 -4.98 -11.38
CA VAL A 31 5.00 -6.37 -11.69
C VAL A 31 5.99 -6.35 -12.85
N ASP A 32 7.15 -6.97 -12.67
CA ASP A 32 8.17 -7.07 -13.72
C ASP A 32 7.81 -8.11 -14.79
N GLU A 33 8.51 -8.07 -15.93
CA GLU A 33 8.29 -9.03 -17.01
C GLU A 33 8.57 -10.47 -16.53
N GLY A 34 7.56 -11.34 -16.66
CA GLY A 34 7.63 -12.73 -16.18
C GLY A 34 7.37 -12.91 -14.68
N GLU A 35 7.15 -11.84 -13.93
CA GLU A 35 6.84 -11.89 -12.50
C GLU A 35 5.33 -12.09 -12.25
N GLY A 36 4.99 -12.83 -11.20
CA GLY A 36 3.61 -12.95 -10.72
C GLY A 36 3.26 -11.87 -9.70
N TYR A 37 1.99 -11.47 -9.62
CA TYR A 37 1.53 -10.44 -8.66
C TYR A 37 1.93 -10.72 -7.20
N GLU A 38 1.90 -11.99 -6.77
CA GLU A 38 2.28 -12.36 -5.41
C GLU A 38 3.80 -12.20 -5.20
N ALA A 39 4.61 -12.63 -6.18
CA ALA A 39 6.06 -12.48 -6.13
C ALA A 39 6.46 -10.99 -6.08
N ALA A 40 5.83 -10.16 -6.92
CA ALA A 40 5.99 -8.71 -6.86
C ALA A 40 5.62 -8.16 -5.48
N GLY A 41 4.47 -8.55 -4.93
CA GLY A 41 4.05 -8.12 -3.60
C GLY A 41 5.04 -8.48 -2.48
N LYS A 42 5.66 -9.67 -2.54
CA LYS A 42 6.69 -10.10 -1.59
C LYS A 42 8.00 -9.32 -1.76
N ARG A 43 8.44 -9.12 -3.00
CA ARG A 43 9.65 -8.34 -3.32
C ARG A 43 9.54 -6.90 -2.84
N GLU A 44 8.46 -6.21 -3.20
CA GLU A 44 8.19 -4.83 -2.78
C GLU A 44 8.12 -4.70 -1.25
N LEU A 45 7.52 -5.70 -0.58
CA LEU A 45 7.45 -5.73 0.88
C LEU A 45 8.85 -5.88 1.52
N LEU A 46 9.74 -6.65 0.91
CA LEU A 46 11.13 -6.75 1.34
C LEU A 46 11.89 -5.45 1.08
N GLU A 47 11.75 -4.86 -0.10
CA GLU A 47 12.46 -3.64 -0.52
C GLU A 47 12.04 -2.42 0.30
N GLU A 48 10.73 -2.21 0.50
CA GLU A 48 10.19 -1.03 1.15
C GLU A 48 10.17 -1.13 2.68
N MET A 49 9.94 -2.33 3.23
CA MET A 49 9.72 -2.53 4.67
C MET A 49 10.73 -3.46 5.35
N GLY A 50 11.63 -4.10 4.59
CA GLY A 50 12.60 -5.05 5.13
C GLY A 50 11.97 -6.35 5.62
N ILE A 51 10.83 -6.74 5.05
CA ILE A 51 10.03 -7.90 5.52
C ILE A 51 10.05 -8.99 4.47
N GLU A 52 10.74 -10.07 4.78
CA GLU A 52 10.71 -11.31 4.00
C GLU A 52 9.60 -12.23 4.53
N THR A 53 8.67 -12.64 3.68
CA THR A 53 7.59 -13.54 4.07
C THR A 53 6.96 -14.25 2.88
N ASP A 54 6.53 -15.49 3.11
CA ASP A 54 5.66 -16.22 2.18
C ASP A 54 4.16 -16.06 2.47
N ASN A 55 3.82 -15.42 3.59
CA ASN A 55 2.46 -15.47 4.15
C ASN A 55 1.62 -14.24 3.77
N ILE A 56 1.55 -13.93 2.48
CA ILE A 56 0.59 -12.92 1.98
C ILE A 56 -0.65 -13.61 1.39
N SER A 57 -1.83 -13.15 1.77
CA SER A 57 -3.10 -13.65 1.26
C SER A 57 -3.67 -12.72 0.19
N PHE A 58 -4.13 -13.30 -0.92
CA PHE A 58 -4.84 -12.54 -1.95
C PHE A 58 -6.17 -12.00 -1.40
N ILE A 59 -6.46 -10.73 -1.68
CA ILE A 59 -7.70 -10.06 -1.29
C ILE A 59 -8.60 -9.85 -2.51
N THR A 60 -8.13 -9.11 -3.51
CA THR A 60 -8.95 -8.80 -4.70
C THR A 60 -8.09 -8.32 -5.88
N LYS A 61 -8.69 -8.28 -7.07
CA LYS A 61 -8.16 -7.57 -8.24
C LYS A 61 -9.15 -6.51 -8.67
N PHE A 62 -8.62 -5.36 -9.08
CA PHE A 62 -9.43 -4.25 -9.57
C PHE A 62 -8.70 -3.45 -10.64
N TYR A 63 -9.47 -2.84 -11.53
CA TYR A 63 -8.96 -2.01 -12.61
C TYR A 63 -9.09 -0.53 -12.25
N THR A 64 -8.05 0.25 -12.56
CA THR A 64 -8.10 1.71 -12.44
C THR A 64 -7.72 2.37 -13.76
N GLU A 65 -8.46 3.41 -14.12
CA GLU A 65 -8.14 4.32 -15.22
C GLU A 65 -8.09 5.74 -14.69
N LYS A 66 -7.01 6.45 -15.00
CA LYS A 66 -6.85 7.87 -14.71
C LYS A 66 -6.52 8.60 -16.00
N ARG A 67 -7.25 9.70 -16.25
CA ARG A 67 -6.98 10.64 -17.35
C ARG A 67 -6.47 11.95 -16.78
N ASP A 68 -5.33 12.43 -17.30
CA ASP A 68 -4.76 13.74 -17.00
C ASP A 68 -4.20 14.38 -18.28
N SER A 69 -3.50 15.51 -18.13
CA SER A 69 -2.90 16.23 -19.26
C SER A 69 -1.88 15.41 -20.04
N ASP A 70 -1.27 14.42 -19.38
CA ASP A 70 -0.17 13.64 -19.91
C ASP A 70 -0.65 12.34 -20.58
N GLY A 71 -1.96 12.03 -20.46
CA GLY A 71 -2.61 10.95 -21.17
C GLY A 71 -3.55 10.13 -20.29
N VAL A 72 -3.61 8.82 -20.58
CA VAL A 72 -4.44 7.86 -19.86
C VAL A 72 -3.55 6.80 -19.25
N THR A 73 -3.55 6.73 -17.92
CA THR A 73 -2.91 5.64 -17.17
C THR A 73 -3.95 4.58 -16.86
N ARG A 74 -3.63 3.32 -17.17
CA ARG A 74 -4.48 2.15 -16.91
C ARG A 74 -3.70 1.12 -16.10
N ARG A 75 -4.31 0.57 -15.05
CA ARG A 75 -3.65 -0.42 -14.19
C ARG A 75 -4.59 -1.55 -13.83
N PHE A 76 -4.07 -2.77 -13.91
CA PHE A 76 -4.64 -3.93 -13.24
C PHE A 76 -3.91 -4.09 -11.91
N ASN A 77 -4.65 -4.01 -10.81
CA ASN A 77 -4.10 -4.06 -9.46
C ASN A 77 -4.49 -5.38 -8.82
N SER A 78 -3.60 -5.94 -8.01
CA SER A 78 -3.86 -7.11 -7.17
C SER A 78 -3.49 -6.75 -5.74
N LEU A 79 -4.48 -6.79 -4.85
CA LEU A 79 -4.32 -6.46 -3.44
C LEU A 79 -4.07 -7.73 -2.63
N PHE A 80 -3.09 -7.66 -1.75
CA PHE A 80 -2.75 -8.73 -0.81
C PHE A 80 -2.73 -8.20 0.63
N ALA A 81 -2.88 -9.10 1.60
CA ALA A 81 -2.75 -8.80 3.01
C ALA A 81 -1.75 -9.73 3.69
N LEU A 82 -0.96 -9.17 4.61
CA LEU A 82 -0.24 -9.91 5.64
C LEU A 82 -0.93 -9.62 6.97
N HIS A 83 -1.26 -10.65 7.73
CA HIS A 83 -1.97 -10.53 9.01
C HIS A 83 -1.07 -10.95 10.18
N GLY A 84 -1.28 -10.32 11.35
CA GLY A 84 -0.61 -10.70 12.59
C GLY A 84 0.90 -10.44 12.59
N TYR A 85 1.37 -9.45 11.84
CA TYR A 85 2.80 -9.14 11.79
C TYR A 85 3.19 -8.11 12.86
N ASP A 86 3.87 -8.60 13.90
CA ASP A 86 4.47 -7.78 14.97
C ASP A 86 6.01 -7.75 14.90
N GLY A 87 6.57 -8.21 13.78
CA GLY A 87 8.01 -8.26 13.55
C GLY A 87 8.65 -6.89 13.35
N LYS A 88 9.97 -6.90 13.19
CA LYS A 88 10.75 -5.69 12.95
C LYS A 88 10.47 -5.14 11.55
N ILE A 89 10.16 -3.85 11.47
CA ILE A 89 10.10 -3.09 10.23
C ILE A 89 11.41 -2.35 10.05
N THR A 90 12.05 -2.47 8.88
CA THR A 90 13.29 -1.78 8.56
C THR A 90 13.08 -0.92 7.32
N VAL A 91 13.02 0.39 7.51
CA VAL A 91 12.99 1.37 6.42
C VAL A 91 14.41 1.90 6.25
N ASP A 92 15.15 1.35 5.29
CA ASP A 92 16.51 1.75 4.92
C ASP A 92 16.64 1.78 3.39
N ASN A 93 15.80 2.62 2.77
CA ASN A 93 15.73 2.79 1.32
C ASN A 93 15.38 4.24 0.97
N ASP A 94 15.43 4.53 -0.33
CA ASP A 94 15.14 5.86 -0.85
C ASP A 94 13.66 6.11 -1.12
N GLU A 95 12.77 5.12 -0.93
CA GLU A 95 11.35 5.20 -1.28
C GLU A 95 10.48 5.64 -0.10
N VAL A 96 10.88 5.23 1.10
CA VAL A 96 10.09 5.36 2.32
C VAL A 96 10.84 6.20 3.35
N SER A 97 10.15 7.16 3.95
CA SER A 97 10.72 8.05 4.98
C SER A 97 10.23 7.73 6.40
N GLY A 98 9.28 6.83 6.52
CA GLY A 98 8.73 6.38 7.79
C GLY A 98 7.45 5.58 7.59
N TYR A 99 6.93 5.03 8.68
CA TYR A 99 5.71 4.25 8.70
C TYR A 99 4.90 4.55 9.96
N LYS A 100 3.66 4.08 10.00
CA LYS A 100 2.79 4.16 11.17
C LYS A 100 1.79 3.01 11.20
N TRP A 101 1.57 2.46 12.39
CA TRP A 101 0.41 1.62 12.69
C TRP A 101 -0.78 2.49 13.06
N ILE A 102 -1.93 2.24 12.45
CA ILE A 102 -3.15 3.01 12.67
C ILE A 102 -4.38 2.10 12.61
N SER A 103 -5.34 2.29 13.52
CA SER A 103 -6.59 1.52 13.47
C SER A 103 -7.39 1.84 12.19
N PRO A 104 -8.13 0.87 11.63
CA PRO A 104 -8.94 1.09 10.44
C PRO A 104 -9.92 2.26 10.58
N GLU A 105 -10.51 2.46 11.76
CA GLU A 105 -11.47 3.54 12.03
C GLU A 105 -10.80 4.91 11.99
N LYS A 106 -9.61 5.02 12.62
CA LYS A 106 -8.82 6.26 12.60
C LYS A 106 -8.33 6.58 11.19
N LEU A 107 -7.92 5.56 10.44
CA LEU A 107 -7.48 5.71 9.06
C LEU A 107 -8.62 6.18 8.16
N ALA A 108 -9.78 5.52 8.22
CA ALA A 108 -10.96 5.90 7.46
C ALA A 108 -11.40 7.35 7.76
N ARG A 109 -11.40 7.73 9.04
CA ARG A 109 -11.69 9.11 9.45
C ARG A 109 -10.68 10.10 8.87
N TRP A 110 -9.38 9.81 8.97
CA TRP A 110 -8.34 10.69 8.44
C TRP A 110 -8.43 10.83 6.91
N MET A 111 -8.66 9.73 6.19
CA MET A 111 -8.86 9.76 4.74
C MET A 111 -10.07 10.59 4.32
N SER A 112 -11.14 10.58 5.12
CA SER A 112 -12.35 11.40 4.89
C SER A 112 -12.11 12.89 5.17
N GLU A 113 -11.44 13.21 6.29
CA GLU A 113 -11.20 14.60 6.71
C GLU A 113 -10.09 15.28 5.91
N ARG A 114 -9.04 14.54 5.51
CA ARG A 114 -7.84 15.06 4.84
C ARG A 114 -7.31 14.11 3.75
N PRO A 115 -8.08 13.87 2.67
CA PRO A 115 -7.66 12.98 1.59
C PRO A 115 -6.36 13.44 0.91
N GLU A 116 -6.02 14.73 0.97
CA GLU A 116 -4.80 15.30 0.41
C GLU A 116 -3.51 14.83 1.11
N ASP A 117 -3.60 14.24 2.30
CA ASP A 117 -2.44 13.65 2.99
C ASP A 117 -2.02 12.30 2.35
N PHE A 118 -2.88 11.69 1.53
CA PHE A 118 -2.68 10.35 0.97
C PHE A 118 -2.42 10.37 -0.54
N THR A 119 -1.88 9.28 -1.09
CA THR A 119 -1.88 9.06 -2.54
C THR A 119 -3.27 8.70 -3.03
N ALA A 120 -3.61 9.14 -4.24
CA ALA A 120 -4.90 8.79 -4.86
C ALA A 120 -5.01 7.28 -5.09
N GLY A 121 -3.89 6.60 -5.36
CA GLY A 121 -3.82 5.15 -5.45
C GLY A 121 -4.23 4.49 -4.14
N PHE A 122 -3.67 4.95 -3.01
CA PHE A 122 -4.01 4.38 -1.71
C PHE A 122 -5.47 4.61 -1.32
N LEU A 123 -6.01 5.82 -1.53
CA LEU A 123 -7.42 6.09 -1.30
C LEU A 123 -8.31 5.11 -2.09
N LYS A 124 -7.95 4.84 -3.36
CA LYS A 124 -8.69 3.90 -4.18
C LYS A 124 -8.55 2.45 -3.70
N THR A 125 -7.33 2.02 -3.35
CA THR A 125 -7.11 0.68 -2.79
C THR A 125 -7.89 0.47 -1.50
N TYR A 126 -7.94 1.49 -0.63
CA TYR A 126 -8.65 1.41 0.64
C TYR A 126 -10.17 1.32 0.43
N ASP A 127 -10.73 2.08 -0.52
CA ASP A 127 -12.13 1.99 -0.94
C ASP A 127 -12.49 0.58 -1.44
N GLU A 128 -11.68 0.01 -2.35
CA GLU A 128 -11.87 -1.36 -2.84
C GLU A 128 -11.82 -2.39 -1.70
N TYR A 129 -10.90 -2.23 -0.75
CA TYR A 129 -10.82 -3.10 0.42
C TYR A 129 -12.03 -2.95 1.36
N SER A 130 -12.48 -1.73 1.63
CA SER A 130 -13.61 -1.47 2.52
C SER A 130 -14.93 -1.99 1.96
N ASN A 131 -15.14 -1.93 0.65
CA ASN A 131 -16.36 -2.43 -0.01
C ASN A 131 -16.47 -3.96 0.00
N LEU A 132 -15.39 -4.70 0.27
CA LEU A 132 -15.43 -6.16 0.45
C LEU A 132 -15.92 -6.58 1.84
N LYS A 133 -15.95 -5.64 2.80
CA LYS A 133 -16.34 -5.90 4.19
C LYS A 133 -17.76 -5.46 4.51
N SER A 134 -18.42 -4.74 3.62
CA SER A 134 -19.80 -4.25 3.75
C SER A 134 -20.84 -5.28 3.34
#